data_AF-N1Z412-F1
#
_entry.id   AF-N1Z412-F1
#
_cell.length_a   1.000
_cell.length_b   1.000
_cell.length_c   1.000
_cell.angle_alpha   90.00
_cell.angle_beta   90.00
_cell.angle_gamma   90.00
#
_symmetry.space_group_name_H-M   'P 1'
#
loop_
_entity.id
_entity.type
_entity.pdbx_description
1 polymer ?
#
loop_
_entity_poly.entity_id
_entity_poly.type
_entity_poly.pdbx_seq_one_letter_code
_entity_poly.pdbx_strand_id
1 'polypeptide(L)'
;MNEKFNNSIIKRLLSLCLALLFLLSSFVEAFAGTSLENALNKVHLYVKEGKGQQLLTWKGVIDADNFAPAIIVYRSEDGNEYPAYCANPNRPGVEDLIAKSYDVDVDKLDTDPHVWGVITNGYPYKTPQELGLSTEYQAYYATKMAVWATVHANYSNLNDWKANGSHNQPVEAAMKNLVAKGKANDVVYATWLAVNPKTQKAEVDSIDSSYYSQEFEIKSNVKIDSFKIVFDGNVPEGVKATNLQNEEQETFSGDTNAIKVLIPKKDDGEQKGTFNVIAKGKLENKAVMFGISHSGKKQDYYVAPIPFYNGDSIGKVTYYADGTTPPPDEPKEPDNPDQPDTPNTPDIPEPGKGLQIVKVKAGTTQGLSGAVFRLTDADGGIIGDYVTNEQGEISIPDLVVGAYYVEKIISNNIDFIAISM
;
A
#
# COMPACT_ATOMS: atom_id res chain seq x y z
N MET A 1 32.04 44.98 -28.55
CA MET A 1 31.10 44.94 -27.40
C MET A 1 30.13 43.74 -27.43
N ASN A 2 30.07 42.95 -28.53
CA ASN A 2 29.14 41.81 -28.67
C ASN A 2 29.63 40.48 -28.08
N GLU A 3 30.94 40.19 -28.05
CA GLU A 3 31.42 38.89 -27.54
C GLU A 3 31.25 38.70 -26.03
N LYS A 4 31.51 39.75 -25.23
CA LYS A 4 31.34 39.69 -23.77
C LYS A 4 29.88 39.51 -23.34
N PHE A 5 28.95 40.07 -24.12
CA PHE A 5 27.51 39.95 -23.84
C PHE A 5 27.01 38.54 -24.16
N ASN A 6 27.47 37.96 -25.28
CA ASN A 6 27.10 36.60 -25.69
C ASN A 6 27.65 35.54 -24.72
N ASN A 7 28.90 35.69 -24.26
CA ASN A 7 29.48 34.78 -23.25
C ASN A 7 28.79 34.85 -21.88
N SER A 8 28.20 35.98 -21.51
CA SER A 8 27.43 36.13 -20.26
C SER A 8 26.09 35.38 -20.34
N ILE A 9 25.40 35.48 -21.47
CA ILE A 9 24.12 34.81 -21.71
C ILE A 9 24.32 33.29 -21.80
N ILE A 10 25.35 32.83 -22.52
CA ILE A 10 25.67 31.41 -22.64
C ILE A 10 26.03 30.80 -21.28
N LYS A 11 26.81 31.50 -20.44
CA LYS A 11 27.13 31.02 -19.08
C LYS A 11 25.90 30.95 -18.18
N ARG A 12 24.97 31.91 -18.29
CA ARG A 12 23.70 31.88 -17.54
C ARG A 12 22.80 30.74 -17.99
N LEU A 13 22.71 30.47 -19.29
CA LEU A 13 21.98 29.32 -19.84
C LEU A 13 22.62 27.99 -19.41
N LEU A 14 23.95 27.87 -19.46
CA LEU A 14 24.65 26.67 -18.99
C LEU A 14 24.46 26.45 -17.48
N SER A 15 24.51 27.50 -16.67
CA SER A 15 24.23 27.41 -15.23
C SER A 15 22.77 27.09 -14.94
N LEU A 16 21.82 27.57 -15.74
CA LEU A 16 20.41 27.20 -15.61
C LEU A 16 20.22 25.71 -15.96
N CYS A 17 20.82 25.23 -17.06
CA CYS A 17 20.77 23.82 -17.44
C CYS A 17 21.45 22.91 -16.41
N LEU A 18 22.60 23.31 -15.85
CA LEU A 18 23.24 22.56 -14.76
C LEU A 18 22.38 22.56 -13.49
N ALA A 19 21.76 23.69 -13.12
CA ALA A 19 20.86 23.76 -11.98
C ALA A 19 19.59 22.91 -12.18
N LEU A 20 19.04 22.88 -13.40
CA LEU A 20 17.95 21.98 -13.80
C LEU A 20 18.37 20.51 -13.78
N LEU A 21 19.58 20.18 -14.26
CA LEU A 21 20.16 18.83 -14.15
C LEU A 21 20.38 18.41 -12.70
N PHE A 22 20.81 19.33 -11.82
CA PHE A 22 20.92 19.07 -10.38
C PHE A 22 19.54 18.88 -9.72
N LEU A 23 18.53 19.70 -10.08
CA LEU A 23 17.14 19.57 -9.62
C LEU A 23 16.48 18.28 -10.12
N LEU A 24 16.76 17.84 -11.34
CA LEU A 24 16.31 16.55 -11.90
C LEU A 24 17.04 15.38 -11.25
N SER A 25 18.33 15.52 -10.92
CA SER A 25 19.11 14.47 -10.23
C SER A 25 18.75 14.30 -8.75
N SER A 26 18.19 15.33 -8.10
CA SER A 26 17.73 15.22 -6.70
C SER A 26 16.42 14.45 -6.52
N PHE A 27 15.76 14.04 -7.60
CA PHE A 27 14.54 13.21 -7.58
C PHE A 27 14.78 11.77 -8.07
N VAL A 28 16.03 11.32 -8.13
CA VAL A 28 16.30 9.87 -8.17
C VAL A 28 16.19 9.33 -6.74
N GLU A 29 15.00 9.46 -6.12
CA GLU A 29 14.61 8.49 -5.09
C GLU A 29 14.55 7.15 -5.82
N ALA A 30 15.53 6.29 -5.52
CA ALA A 30 15.58 4.96 -6.08
C ALA A 30 14.30 4.24 -5.64
N PHE A 31 13.45 3.87 -6.60
CA PHE A 31 12.39 2.86 -6.42
C PHE A 31 12.99 1.44 -6.27
N ALA A 32 14.22 1.34 -5.78
CA ALA A 32 14.82 0.11 -5.30
C ALA A 32 14.35 -0.08 -3.85
N GLY A 33 13.07 -0.38 -3.68
CA GLY A 33 12.48 -0.65 -2.38
C GLY A 33 12.93 -2.01 -1.86
N THR A 34 13.64 -2.02 -0.74
CA THR A 34 13.47 -3.09 0.24
C THR A 34 11.98 -3.13 0.60
N SER A 35 11.35 -4.30 0.55
CA SER A 35 9.98 -4.47 1.06
C SER A 35 9.87 -3.94 2.50
N LEU A 36 8.66 -3.60 2.98
CA LEU A 36 8.45 -3.17 4.37
C LEU A 36 9.08 -4.15 5.38
N GLU A 37 9.00 -5.46 5.08
CA GLU A 37 9.63 -6.54 5.85
C GLU A 37 11.18 -6.44 5.84
N ASN A 38 11.78 -6.06 4.72
CA ASN A 38 13.23 -5.90 4.60
C ASN A 38 13.75 -4.57 5.19
N ALA A 39 12.95 -3.50 5.14
CA ALA A 39 13.34 -2.15 5.55
C ALA A 39 13.49 -1.98 7.08
N LEU A 40 12.84 -2.82 7.89
CA LEU A 40 12.82 -2.69 9.34
C LEU A 40 13.43 -3.86 10.11
N ASN A 41 14.05 -4.86 9.45
CA ASN A 41 14.61 -6.08 10.05
C ASN A 41 15.23 -5.91 11.46
N LYS A 42 15.92 -4.80 11.71
CA LYS A 42 16.41 -4.42 13.04
C LYS A 42 16.27 -2.91 13.26
N VAL A 43 15.77 -2.52 14.44
CA VAL A 43 15.58 -1.12 14.80
C VAL A 43 16.31 -0.79 16.10
N HIS A 44 17.08 0.31 16.11
CA HIS A 44 17.74 0.84 17.30
C HIS A 44 16.82 1.84 18.02
N LEU A 45 16.26 1.43 19.15
CA LEU A 45 15.39 2.27 19.97
C LEU A 45 16.21 3.12 20.93
N TYR A 46 15.83 4.38 21.11
CA TYR A 46 16.43 5.28 22.10
C TYR A 46 15.41 6.28 22.65
N VAL A 47 15.74 6.86 23.81
CA VAL A 47 14.96 7.95 24.42
C VAL A 47 15.22 9.26 23.65
N LYS A 48 14.19 9.84 23.00
CA LYS A 48 14.29 11.13 22.28
C LYS A 48 14.46 12.31 23.24
N GLU A 49 13.63 12.33 24.28
CA GLU A 49 13.63 13.36 25.32
C GLU A 49 13.57 12.70 26.70
N GLY A 50 14.24 13.29 27.71
CA GLY A 50 14.29 12.77 29.07
C GLY A 50 12.90 12.55 29.69
N LYS A 51 12.82 11.82 30.81
CA LYS A 51 11.55 11.48 31.49
C LYS A 51 10.67 12.73 31.67
N GLY A 52 9.56 12.79 30.94
CA GLY A 52 8.52 13.81 31.05
C GLY A 52 7.67 13.65 32.31
N GLN A 53 6.54 14.35 32.39
CA GLN A 53 5.61 14.19 33.51
C GLN A 53 4.64 13.04 33.27
N GLN A 54 4.33 12.25 34.31
CA GLN A 54 3.24 11.29 34.26
C GLN A 54 1.89 12.04 34.17
N LEU A 55 1.25 11.99 33.00
CA LEU A 55 0.05 12.79 32.71
C LEU A 55 -1.25 12.14 33.21
N LEU A 56 -1.26 10.82 33.39
CA LEU A 56 -2.40 10.05 33.89
C LEU A 56 -2.00 9.25 35.12
N THR A 57 -2.94 9.06 36.04
CA THR A 57 -2.85 8.12 37.16
C THR A 57 -3.56 6.83 36.81
N TRP A 58 -3.06 5.72 37.35
CA TRP A 58 -3.70 4.41 37.30
C TRP A 58 -4.11 4.03 38.73
N LYS A 59 -5.41 3.84 38.97
CA LYS A 59 -5.98 3.62 40.33
C LYS A 59 -5.54 4.69 41.33
N GLY A 60 -5.37 5.93 40.86
CA GLY A 60 -4.92 7.08 41.66
C GLY A 60 -3.42 7.12 41.96
N VAL A 61 -2.62 6.20 41.41
CA VAL A 61 -1.17 6.12 41.65
C VAL A 61 -0.39 6.91 40.60
N ILE A 62 0.60 7.67 41.08
CA ILE A 62 1.71 8.22 40.29
C ILE A 62 2.93 7.34 40.57
N ASP A 63 3.46 6.68 39.54
CA ASP A 63 4.56 5.73 39.61
C ASP A 63 5.41 5.88 38.34
N ALA A 64 6.39 6.79 38.43
CA ALA A 64 7.24 7.16 37.29
C ALA A 64 8.25 6.08 36.88
N ASP A 65 8.34 4.99 37.65
CA ASP A 65 9.19 3.85 37.33
C ASP A 65 8.42 2.82 36.48
N ASN A 66 7.13 2.59 36.77
CA ASN A 66 6.30 1.68 35.97
C ASN A 66 5.53 2.37 34.82
N PHE A 67 5.26 3.67 34.91
CA PHE A 67 4.61 4.48 33.87
C PHE A 67 5.59 5.40 33.15
N ALA A 68 6.83 4.92 32.98
CA ALA A 68 7.97 5.75 32.63
C ALA A 68 7.66 6.69 31.44
N PRO A 69 7.63 8.01 31.71
CA PRO A 69 7.13 9.02 30.78
C PRO A 69 8.19 9.43 29.74
N ALA A 70 8.72 8.49 28.96
CA ALA A 70 9.73 8.77 27.95
C ALA A 70 9.20 8.55 26.53
N ILE A 71 9.53 9.48 25.61
CA ILE A 71 9.32 9.28 24.18
C ILE A 71 10.43 8.36 23.68
N ILE A 72 10.05 7.15 23.28
CA ILE A 72 10.94 6.18 22.67
C ILE A 72 10.79 6.30 21.17
N VAL A 73 11.90 6.43 20.47
CA VAL A 73 11.93 6.54 19.01
C VAL A 73 12.99 5.65 18.41
N TYR A 74 12.92 5.49 17.10
CA TYR A 74 14.04 5.07 16.27
C TYR A 74 14.23 6.06 15.13
N ARG A 75 15.40 5.98 14.49
CA ARG A 75 15.69 6.74 13.27
C ARG A 75 15.60 5.82 12.07
N SER A 76 14.80 6.19 11.08
CA SER A 76 14.67 5.44 9.83
C SER A 76 15.70 5.87 8.77
N GLU A 77 15.75 5.16 7.65
CA GLU A 77 16.64 5.43 6.52
C GLU A 77 16.40 6.80 5.87
N ASP A 78 15.18 7.34 5.98
CA ASP A 78 14.83 8.70 5.53
C ASP A 78 15.39 9.81 6.45
N GLY A 79 16.06 9.42 7.54
CA GLY A 79 16.66 10.32 8.51
C GLY A 79 15.71 10.83 9.59
N ASN A 80 14.41 10.52 9.51
CA ASN A 80 13.39 10.98 10.45
C ASN A 80 13.28 10.05 11.67
N GLU A 81 12.70 10.58 12.75
CA GLU A 81 12.46 9.85 13.99
C GLU A 81 10.99 9.42 14.10
N TYR A 82 10.75 8.16 14.42
CA TYR A 82 9.43 7.57 14.55
C TYR A 82 9.23 6.92 15.92
N PRO A 83 8.03 7.05 16.52
CA PRO A 83 7.79 6.56 17.87
C PRO A 83 7.68 5.04 17.93
N ALA A 84 8.11 4.50 19.06
CA ALA A 84 7.87 3.12 19.45
C ALA A 84 7.13 3.07 20.80
N TYR A 85 6.16 2.16 20.92
CA TYR A 85 5.31 2.01 22.08
C TYR A 85 5.60 0.69 22.81
N CYS A 86 5.95 0.78 24.09
CA CYS A 86 6.23 -0.37 24.93
C CYS A 86 5.08 -1.38 24.90
N ALA A 87 5.36 -2.63 24.56
CA ALA A 87 4.35 -3.69 24.53
C ALA A 87 4.21 -4.44 25.85
N ASN A 88 5.17 -4.37 26.77
CA ASN A 88 5.13 -5.09 28.05
C ASN A 88 5.42 -4.16 29.25
N PRO A 89 4.41 -3.54 29.87
CA PRO A 89 4.61 -2.53 30.92
C PRO A 89 5.37 -3.04 32.15
N ASN A 90 5.40 -4.36 32.40
CA ASN A 90 6.01 -4.97 33.59
C ASN A 90 7.49 -5.36 33.41
N ARG A 91 8.13 -5.01 32.29
CA ARG A 91 9.55 -5.27 32.03
C ARG A 91 10.31 -3.94 31.92
N PRO A 92 11.60 -3.88 32.28
CA PRO A 92 12.44 -2.71 32.03
C PRO A 92 12.44 -2.29 30.56
N GLY A 93 12.07 -1.04 30.32
CA GLY A 93 12.06 -0.39 29.01
C GLY A 93 13.40 0.22 28.62
N VAL A 94 13.46 0.79 27.43
CA VAL A 94 14.60 1.57 26.90
C VAL A 94 15.01 2.64 27.91
N GLU A 95 14.02 3.30 28.49
CA GLU A 95 14.15 4.37 29.46
C GLU A 95 14.66 3.95 30.84
N ASP A 96 14.72 2.65 31.15
CA ASP A 96 15.21 2.13 32.44
C ASP A 96 16.69 1.74 32.39
N LEU A 97 17.25 1.56 31.19
CA LEU A 97 18.65 1.17 31.03
C LEU A 97 19.59 2.36 31.23
N ILE A 98 20.84 2.09 31.61
CA ILE A 98 21.90 3.11 31.69
C ILE A 98 22.14 3.74 30.31
N ALA A 99 22.18 2.91 29.27
CA ALA A 99 22.41 3.35 27.89
C ALA A 99 21.23 4.12 27.27
N LYS A 100 20.03 4.03 27.87
CA LYS A 100 18.79 4.61 27.34
C LYS A 100 18.49 4.21 25.88
N SER A 101 18.99 3.05 25.46
CA SER A 101 18.82 2.50 24.12
C SER A 101 19.01 0.99 24.09
N TYR A 102 18.39 0.32 23.11
CA TYR A 102 18.73 -1.04 22.68
C TYR A 102 18.03 -1.42 21.37
N ASP A 103 18.47 -2.53 20.78
CA ASP A 103 17.93 -3.03 19.53
C ASP A 103 16.74 -3.98 19.74
N VAL A 104 15.79 -3.91 18.82
CA VAL A 104 14.70 -4.89 18.66
C VAL A 104 14.69 -5.42 17.23
N ASP A 105 14.31 -6.68 17.07
CA ASP A 105 14.10 -7.30 15.76
C ASP A 105 12.65 -7.04 15.33
N VAL A 106 12.46 -6.35 14.21
CA VAL A 106 11.14 -5.90 13.74
C VAL A 106 10.80 -6.65 12.44
N ASP A 107 10.81 -7.97 12.55
CA ASP A 107 10.63 -8.91 11.44
C ASP A 107 9.16 -9.29 11.17
N LYS A 108 8.22 -8.75 11.96
CA LYS A 108 6.80 -9.12 11.91
C LYS A 108 5.88 -7.91 11.96
N LEU A 109 4.86 -7.96 11.12
CA LEU A 109 3.68 -7.12 11.26
C LEU A 109 2.92 -7.53 12.52
N ASP A 110 2.44 -6.53 13.26
CA ASP A 110 1.46 -6.80 14.31
C ASP A 110 0.17 -7.33 13.69
N THR A 111 -0.50 -8.24 14.38
CA THR A 111 -1.72 -8.90 13.88
C THR A 111 -2.94 -8.63 14.74
N ASP A 112 -2.79 -7.85 15.82
CA ASP A 112 -3.91 -7.46 16.68
C ASP A 112 -4.63 -6.24 16.08
N PRO A 113 -5.84 -6.42 15.52
CA PRO A 113 -6.57 -5.31 14.91
C PRO A 113 -6.88 -4.20 15.93
N HIS A 114 -6.98 -4.50 17.22
CA HIS A 114 -7.27 -3.47 18.21
C HIS A 114 -6.07 -2.56 18.47
N VAL A 115 -4.85 -3.11 18.47
CA VAL A 115 -3.61 -2.32 18.56
C VAL A 115 -3.47 -1.43 17.33
N TRP A 116 -3.68 -1.99 16.14
CA TRP A 116 -3.71 -1.24 14.90
C TRP A 116 -4.68 -0.07 14.96
N GLY A 117 -5.90 -0.32 15.42
CA GLY A 117 -6.92 0.72 15.58
C GLY A 117 -6.49 1.84 16.53
N VAL A 118 -5.76 1.52 17.61
CA VAL A 118 -5.19 2.53 18.52
C VAL A 118 -4.09 3.34 17.82
N ILE A 119 -3.08 2.67 17.27
CA ILE A 119 -1.85 3.33 16.78
C ILE A 119 -2.15 4.15 15.52
N THR A 120 -2.88 3.59 14.54
CA THR A 120 -3.23 4.28 13.29
C THR A 120 -4.18 5.47 13.48
N ASN A 121 -4.87 5.53 14.62
CA ASN A 121 -5.68 6.69 15.02
C ASN A 121 -5.01 7.59 16.05
N GLY A 122 -3.81 7.23 16.51
CA GLY A 122 -3.01 7.94 17.50
C GLY A 122 -1.81 8.65 16.87
N TYR A 123 -0.84 9.01 17.70
CA TYR A 123 0.42 9.58 17.23
C TYR A 123 1.30 8.47 16.59
N PRO A 124 2.08 8.73 15.52
CA PRO A 124 2.27 9.99 14.82
C PRO A 124 1.28 10.20 13.66
N TYR A 125 0.39 9.22 13.39
CA TYR A 125 -0.60 9.27 12.31
C TYR A 125 -1.60 10.41 12.44
N LYS A 126 -1.84 10.83 13.68
CA LYS A 126 -2.61 12.01 14.05
C LYS A 126 -1.73 13.01 14.75
N THR A 127 -1.82 14.25 14.29
CA THR A 127 -1.20 15.39 14.94
C THR A 127 -1.78 15.58 16.34
N PRO A 128 -1.05 16.23 17.27
CA PRO A 128 -1.61 16.58 18.58
C PRO A 128 -2.96 17.29 18.47
N GLN A 129 -3.11 18.20 17.51
CA GLN A 129 -4.33 18.99 17.29
C GLN A 129 -5.51 18.10 16.86
N GLU A 130 -5.30 17.14 15.95
CA GLU A 130 -6.34 16.17 15.58
C GLU A 130 -6.79 15.29 16.76
N LEU A 131 -5.91 15.06 17.74
CA LEU A 131 -6.21 14.33 18.98
C LEU A 131 -6.82 15.23 20.08
N GLY A 132 -6.97 16.53 19.83
CA GLY A 132 -7.44 17.50 20.84
C GLY A 132 -6.39 17.83 21.91
N LEU A 133 -5.10 17.68 21.58
CA LEU A 133 -3.95 17.87 22.47
C LEU A 133 -3.04 18.99 21.97
N SER A 134 -2.17 19.48 22.85
CA SER A 134 -1.34 20.66 22.56
C SER A 134 0.11 20.35 22.25
N THR A 135 0.62 19.16 22.60
CA THR A 135 2.03 18.81 22.42
C THR A 135 2.21 17.39 21.89
N GLU A 136 3.34 17.15 21.20
CA GLU A 136 3.73 15.80 20.77
C GLU A 136 3.86 14.85 21.96
N TYR A 137 4.39 15.33 23.08
CA TYR A 137 4.50 14.54 24.31
C TYR A 137 3.13 14.07 24.82
N GLN A 138 2.11 14.93 24.84
CA GLN A 138 0.75 14.54 25.21
C GLN A 138 0.16 13.50 24.24
N ALA A 139 0.38 13.69 22.94
CA ALA A 139 -0.12 12.80 21.88
C ALA A 139 0.52 11.41 21.95
N TYR A 140 1.85 11.36 22.07
CA TYR A 140 2.60 10.13 22.29
C TYR A 140 2.17 9.43 23.58
N TYR A 141 2.08 10.17 24.70
CA TYR A 141 1.71 9.59 26.00
C TYR A 141 0.29 9.01 25.98
N ALA A 142 -0.69 9.72 25.43
CA ALA A 142 -2.06 9.24 25.29
C ALA A 142 -2.11 7.95 24.45
N THR A 143 -1.35 7.90 23.35
CA THR A 143 -1.26 6.73 22.48
C THR A 143 -0.61 5.54 23.19
N LYS A 144 0.53 5.75 23.87
CA LYS A 144 1.21 4.71 24.69
C LYS A 144 0.27 4.09 25.72
N MET A 145 -0.47 4.92 26.48
CA MET A 145 -1.40 4.44 27.50
C MET A 145 -2.62 3.74 26.88
N ALA A 146 -3.11 4.20 25.73
CA ALA A 146 -4.21 3.55 25.02
C ALA A 146 -3.82 2.15 24.52
N VAL A 147 -2.60 1.98 24.02
CA VAL A 147 -2.06 0.65 23.66
C VAL A 147 -2.09 -0.26 24.89
N TRP A 148 -1.59 0.20 26.03
CA TRP A 148 -1.58 -0.60 27.26
C TRP A 148 -2.98 -0.99 27.73
N ALA A 149 -3.92 -0.05 27.75
CA ALA A 149 -5.31 -0.29 28.12
C ALA A 149 -6.04 -1.22 27.13
N THR A 150 -5.51 -1.42 25.92
CA THR A 150 -6.07 -2.29 24.89
C THR A 150 -5.54 -3.72 25.02
N VAL A 151 -4.22 -3.90 25.15
CA VAL A 151 -3.62 -5.26 25.11
C VAL A 151 -3.39 -5.91 26.47
N HIS A 152 -3.42 -5.14 27.56
CA HIS A 152 -3.17 -5.68 28.90
C HIS A 152 -4.44 -5.65 29.73
N ALA A 153 -4.93 -6.84 30.09
CA ALA A 153 -6.10 -7.02 30.94
C ALA A 153 -6.00 -6.20 32.24
N ASN A 154 -4.81 -6.15 32.85
CA ASN A 154 -4.57 -5.38 34.08
C ASN A 154 -4.76 -3.87 33.94
N TYR A 155 -4.74 -3.30 32.73
CA TYR A 155 -4.91 -1.87 32.47
C TYR A 155 -6.22 -1.53 31.73
N SER A 156 -7.06 -2.53 31.47
CA SER A 156 -8.23 -2.43 30.59
C SER A 156 -9.45 -1.70 31.19
N ASN A 157 -9.51 -1.55 32.51
CA ASN A 157 -10.59 -0.83 33.18
C ASN A 157 -10.40 0.68 33.03
N LEU A 158 -11.10 1.29 32.08
CA LEU A 158 -10.98 2.73 31.78
C LEU A 158 -11.40 3.66 32.92
N ASN A 159 -12.14 3.16 33.93
CA ASN A 159 -12.50 3.97 35.10
C ASN A 159 -11.33 4.18 36.06
N ASP A 160 -10.34 3.29 36.03
CA ASP A 160 -9.15 3.37 36.87
C ASP A 160 -8.10 4.36 36.31
N TRP A 161 -8.24 4.77 35.05
CA TRP A 161 -7.45 5.83 34.44
C TRP A 161 -8.06 7.21 34.70
N LYS A 162 -7.26 8.10 35.30
CA LYS A 162 -7.65 9.49 35.60
C LYS A 162 -6.55 10.48 35.28
N ALA A 163 -6.90 11.67 34.81
CA ALA A 163 -5.96 12.77 34.60
C ALA A 163 -5.18 13.10 35.89
N ASN A 164 -3.85 13.22 35.77
CA ASN A 164 -3.02 13.75 36.85
C ASN A 164 -3.13 15.28 36.86
N GLY A 165 -4.16 15.80 37.53
CA GLY A 165 -4.50 17.23 37.53
C GLY A 165 -5.43 17.64 36.38
N SER A 166 -6.19 18.70 36.58
CA SER A 166 -7.26 19.14 35.66
C SER A 166 -6.75 19.52 34.26
N HIS A 167 -5.55 20.09 34.16
CA HIS A 167 -4.93 20.46 32.88
C HIS A 167 -4.62 19.25 31.98
N ASN A 168 -4.59 18.02 32.53
CA ASN A 168 -4.38 16.79 31.78
C ASN A 168 -5.69 16.07 31.41
N GLN A 169 -6.86 16.66 31.68
CA GLN A 169 -8.16 16.11 31.25
C GLN A 169 -8.24 15.83 29.74
N PRO A 170 -7.70 16.68 28.84
CA PRO A 170 -7.66 16.35 27.42
C PRO A 170 -6.91 15.05 27.10
N VAL A 171 -5.83 14.76 27.85
CA VAL A 171 -5.03 13.53 27.68
C VAL A 171 -5.84 12.29 28.10
N GLU A 172 -6.60 12.37 29.18
CA GLU A 172 -7.50 11.28 29.61
C GLU A 172 -8.57 11.02 28.55
N ALA A 173 -9.18 12.10 28.02
CA ALA A 173 -10.20 12.00 26.99
C ALA A 173 -9.64 11.39 25.69
N ALA A 174 -8.47 11.87 25.24
CA ALA A 174 -7.78 11.35 24.04
C ALA A 174 -7.44 9.86 24.20
N MET A 175 -6.83 9.46 25.32
CA MET A 175 -6.50 8.05 25.58
C MET A 175 -7.74 7.16 25.53
N LYS A 176 -8.85 7.56 26.18
CA LYS A 176 -10.10 6.78 26.17
C LYS A 176 -10.74 6.71 24.79
N ASN A 177 -10.68 7.80 24.01
CA ASN A 177 -11.15 7.81 22.63
C ASN A 177 -10.35 6.85 21.75
N LEU A 178 -9.01 6.82 21.90
CA LEU A 178 -8.15 5.88 21.19
C LEU A 178 -8.47 4.42 21.55
N VAL A 179 -8.67 4.10 22.83
CA VAL A 179 -9.10 2.74 23.23
C VAL A 179 -10.44 2.37 22.60
N ALA A 180 -11.41 3.31 22.55
CA ALA A 180 -12.69 3.05 21.92
C ALA A 180 -12.55 2.77 20.41
N LYS A 181 -11.69 3.53 19.71
CA LYS A 181 -11.36 3.29 18.29
C LYS A 181 -10.66 1.94 18.08
N GLY A 182 -9.70 1.60 18.95
CA GLY A 182 -9.04 0.30 18.94
C GLY A 182 -10.04 -0.85 19.07
N LYS A 183 -10.92 -0.80 20.09
CA LYS A 183 -11.95 -1.82 20.33
C LYS A 183 -12.97 -1.95 19.20
N ALA A 184 -13.24 -0.86 18.47
CA ALA A 184 -14.15 -0.87 17.33
C ALA A 184 -13.47 -1.33 16.03
N ASN A 185 -12.14 -1.45 16.01
CA ASN A 185 -11.39 -1.86 14.85
C ASN A 185 -11.19 -3.38 14.85
N ASP A 186 -11.81 -4.05 13.89
CA ASP A 186 -11.75 -5.51 13.71
C ASP A 186 -10.88 -5.92 12.51
N VAL A 187 -10.12 -4.99 11.93
CA VAL A 187 -9.33 -5.22 10.71
C VAL A 187 -7.89 -4.78 10.87
N VAL A 188 -6.96 -5.60 10.39
CA VAL A 188 -5.59 -5.15 10.12
C VAL A 188 -5.60 -4.47 8.76
N TYR A 189 -5.18 -3.21 8.68
CA TYR A 189 -5.24 -2.44 7.45
C TYR A 189 -4.16 -2.92 6.48
N ALA A 190 -4.56 -3.70 5.49
CA ALA A 190 -3.70 -4.00 4.36
C ALA A 190 -3.83 -2.89 3.32
N THR A 191 -2.70 -2.27 3.00
CA THR A 191 -2.59 -1.23 1.99
C THR A 191 -2.40 -1.84 0.61
N TRP A 192 -3.04 -1.29 -0.41
CA TRP A 192 -2.95 -1.80 -1.78
C TRP A 192 -2.88 -0.69 -2.81
N LEU A 193 -2.24 -1.01 -3.93
CA LEU A 193 -2.23 -0.27 -5.19
C LEU A 193 -2.78 -1.21 -6.26
N ALA A 194 -3.55 -0.66 -7.19
CA ALA A 194 -4.09 -1.39 -8.33
C ALA A 194 -3.81 -0.59 -9.61
N VAL A 195 -3.20 -1.25 -10.60
CA VAL A 195 -3.05 -0.76 -11.98
C VAL A 195 -3.73 -1.74 -12.91
N ASN A 196 -4.92 -1.38 -13.40
CA ASN A 196 -5.71 -2.26 -14.25
C ASN A 196 -6.00 -1.60 -15.59
N PRO A 197 -5.90 -2.35 -16.70
CA PRO A 197 -6.25 -1.80 -18.00
C PRO A 197 -7.76 -1.54 -18.03
N LYS A 198 -8.18 -0.42 -18.64
CA LYS A 198 -9.60 -0.08 -18.78
C LYS A 198 -10.34 -0.99 -19.79
N THR A 199 -9.59 -1.63 -20.67
CA THR A 199 -10.07 -2.54 -21.71
C THR A 199 -9.14 -3.75 -21.78
N GLN A 200 -9.60 -4.89 -22.30
CA GLN A 200 -8.76 -6.09 -22.39
C GLN A 200 -7.68 -6.01 -23.48
N LYS A 201 -7.81 -5.07 -24.40
CA LYS A 201 -6.88 -4.84 -25.51
C LYS A 201 -6.64 -3.37 -25.75
N ALA A 202 -5.41 -3.07 -26.19
CA ALA A 202 -5.02 -1.77 -26.71
C ALA A 202 -5.68 -1.54 -28.07
N GLU A 203 -6.02 -0.29 -28.35
CA GLU A 203 -6.63 0.13 -29.61
C GLU A 203 -5.72 1.13 -30.32
N VAL A 204 -6.06 1.53 -31.54
CA VAL A 204 -5.31 2.61 -32.21
C VAL A 204 -5.47 3.90 -31.41
N ASP A 205 -4.35 4.57 -31.10
CA ASP A 205 -4.41 5.78 -30.30
C ASP A 205 -5.16 6.89 -31.04
N SER A 206 -6.04 7.56 -30.30
CA SER A 206 -6.93 8.59 -30.85
C SER A 206 -6.24 9.93 -31.11
N ILE A 207 -5.07 10.16 -30.50
CA ILE A 207 -4.28 11.39 -30.66
C ILE A 207 -3.20 11.17 -31.73
N ASP A 208 -2.54 10.00 -31.74
CA ASP A 208 -1.50 9.65 -32.69
C ASP A 208 -1.69 8.21 -33.23
N SER A 209 -2.28 8.11 -34.42
CA SER A 209 -2.57 6.82 -35.07
C SER A 209 -1.34 5.95 -35.39
N SER A 210 -0.12 6.49 -35.25
CA SER A 210 1.13 5.70 -35.34
C SER A 210 1.38 4.82 -34.11
N TYR A 211 0.55 4.94 -33.07
CA TYR A 211 0.61 4.11 -31.87
C TYR A 211 -0.66 3.28 -31.69
N TYR A 212 -0.52 2.15 -30.99
CA TYR A 212 -1.60 1.62 -30.17
C TYR A 212 -1.54 2.27 -28.78
N SER A 213 -2.68 2.42 -28.11
CA SER A 213 -2.73 2.85 -26.73
C SER A 213 -3.64 2.01 -25.85
N GLN A 214 -3.20 1.84 -24.61
CA GLN A 214 -3.96 1.21 -23.53
C GLN A 214 -4.04 2.20 -22.37
N GLU A 215 -5.25 2.60 -21.99
CA GLU A 215 -5.45 3.33 -20.75
C GLU A 215 -5.49 2.38 -19.56
N PHE A 216 -4.89 2.82 -18.45
CA PHE A 216 -4.93 2.14 -17.17
C PHE A 216 -5.61 3.03 -16.13
N GLU A 217 -6.37 2.41 -15.24
CA GLU A 217 -6.87 3.02 -14.02
C GLU A 217 -5.91 2.73 -12.86
N ILE A 218 -5.65 3.75 -12.05
CA ILE A 218 -4.82 3.69 -10.84
C ILE A 218 -5.72 3.89 -9.63
N LYS A 219 -5.75 2.91 -8.72
CA LYS A 219 -6.52 2.96 -7.47
C LYS A 219 -5.65 2.58 -6.28
N SER A 220 -5.98 3.12 -5.11
CA SER A 220 -5.35 2.79 -3.84
C SER A 220 -6.32 3.05 -2.68
N ASN A 221 -6.25 2.27 -1.60
CA ASN A 221 -6.98 2.56 -0.35
C ASN A 221 -6.25 3.51 0.59
N VAL A 222 -5.03 3.89 0.24
CA VAL A 222 -4.20 4.85 0.98
C VAL A 222 -3.72 5.96 0.06
N LYS A 223 -3.27 7.08 0.64
CA LYS A 223 -2.71 8.16 -0.16
C LYS A 223 -1.51 7.66 -0.96
N ILE A 224 -1.47 7.95 -2.25
CA ILE A 224 -0.28 7.80 -3.09
C ILE A 224 0.48 9.12 -3.01
N ASP A 225 1.78 9.09 -2.72
CA ASP A 225 2.65 10.27 -2.81
C ASP A 225 3.08 10.50 -4.26
N SER A 226 3.61 9.44 -4.88
CA SER A 226 3.97 9.38 -6.29
C SER A 226 4.04 7.92 -6.75
N PHE A 227 4.05 7.70 -8.06
CA PHE A 227 4.31 6.37 -8.62
C PHE A 227 5.06 6.44 -9.95
N LYS A 228 5.71 5.34 -10.31
CA LYS A 228 6.38 5.13 -11.60
C LYS A 228 5.80 3.92 -12.29
N ILE A 229 5.95 3.88 -13.62
CA ILE A 229 5.57 2.74 -14.44
C ILE A 229 6.83 2.03 -14.94
N VAL A 230 6.86 0.73 -14.73
CA VAL A 230 7.91 -0.17 -15.23
C VAL A 230 7.26 -1.19 -16.15
N PHE A 231 7.89 -1.46 -17.29
CA PHE A 231 7.44 -2.47 -18.23
C PHE A 231 8.28 -3.74 -18.06
N ASP A 232 7.64 -4.90 -18.12
CA ASP A 232 8.29 -6.20 -17.97
C ASP A 232 7.78 -7.22 -19.00
N GLY A 233 8.64 -8.15 -19.40
CA GLY A 233 8.39 -9.11 -20.48
C GLY A 233 8.88 -8.67 -21.86
N ASN A 234 8.22 -9.14 -22.92
CA ASN A 234 8.60 -8.86 -24.32
C ASN A 234 8.08 -7.47 -24.77
N VAL A 235 8.64 -6.41 -24.19
CA VAL A 235 8.23 -5.02 -24.42
C VAL A 235 8.77 -4.50 -25.77
N PRO A 236 7.93 -4.01 -26.69
CA PRO A 236 8.39 -3.35 -27.91
C PRO A 236 9.26 -2.13 -27.65
N GLU A 237 10.24 -1.89 -28.52
CA GLU A 237 11.07 -0.68 -28.47
C GLU A 237 10.21 0.58 -28.64
N GLY A 238 10.46 1.61 -27.83
CA GLY A 238 9.75 2.89 -27.87
C GLY A 238 8.40 2.92 -27.14
N VAL A 239 8.05 1.85 -26.40
CA VAL A 239 6.90 1.89 -25.47
C VAL A 239 7.15 2.93 -24.39
N LYS A 240 6.13 3.73 -24.08
CA LYS A 240 6.20 4.83 -23.11
C LYS A 240 4.95 4.91 -22.24
N ALA A 241 5.14 5.31 -20.98
CA ALA A 241 4.06 5.67 -20.08
C ALA A 241 3.82 7.19 -20.18
N THR A 242 2.57 7.58 -20.40
CA THR A 242 2.18 8.97 -20.63
C THR A 242 0.97 9.35 -19.78
N ASN A 243 0.73 10.65 -19.67
CA ASN A 243 -0.60 11.13 -19.32
C ASN A 243 -1.60 10.87 -20.47
N LEU A 244 -2.85 11.27 -20.29
CA LEU A 244 -3.89 11.04 -21.30
C LEU A 244 -3.67 11.86 -22.59
N GLN A 245 -2.78 12.86 -22.56
CA GLN A 245 -2.44 13.76 -23.66
C GLN A 245 -1.19 13.33 -24.45
N ASN A 246 -0.72 12.08 -24.28
CA ASN A 246 0.50 11.54 -24.91
C ASN A 246 1.82 12.18 -24.44
N GLU A 247 1.80 12.92 -23.33
CA GLU A 247 3.02 13.49 -22.75
C GLU A 247 3.68 12.46 -21.84
N GLU A 248 4.89 12.03 -22.20
CA GLU A 248 5.67 11.06 -21.44
C GLU A 248 5.97 11.53 -20.01
N GLN A 249 5.85 10.60 -19.06
CA GLN A 249 6.09 10.87 -17.64
C GLN A 249 7.09 9.87 -17.09
N GLU A 250 8.17 10.36 -16.48
CA GLU A 250 9.08 9.52 -15.70
C GLU A 250 8.49 9.15 -14.34
N THR A 251 7.68 10.04 -13.77
CA THR A 251 6.99 9.89 -12.48
C THR A 251 5.62 10.55 -12.58
N PHE A 252 4.61 9.90 -12.02
CA PHE A 252 3.26 10.42 -11.93
C PHE A 252 2.99 10.97 -10.52
N SER A 253 2.19 12.04 -10.46
CA SER A 253 1.66 12.55 -9.21
C SER A 253 0.76 11.50 -8.55
N GLY A 254 0.75 11.44 -7.22
CA GLY A 254 -0.15 10.56 -6.48
C GLY A 254 -1.64 10.84 -6.70
N ASP A 255 -2.00 12.04 -7.19
CA ASP A 255 -3.38 12.39 -7.55
C ASP A 255 -3.81 11.87 -8.93
N THR A 256 -2.88 11.28 -9.71
CA THR A 256 -3.17 10.71 -11.03
C THR A 256 -3.93 9.39 -10.88
N ASN A 257 -5.17 9.35 -11.39
CA ASN A 257 -6.04 8.17 -11.36
C ASN A 257 -6.09 7.40 -12.69
N ALA A 258 -5.51 7.93 -13.76
CA ALA A 258 -5.45 7.27 -15.04
C ALA A 258 -4.17 7.65 -15.79
N ILE A 259 -3.60 6.67 -16.47
CA ILE A 259 -2.43 6.84 -17.34
C ILE A 259 -2.71 6.20 -18.69
N LYS A 260 -1.82 6.45 -19.65
CA LYS A 260 -1.86 5.80 -20.95
C LYS A 260 -0.51 5.19 -21.28
N VAL A 261 -0.51 3.97 -21.80
CA VAL A 261 0.68 3.31 -22.33
C VAL A 261 0.60 3.37 -23.85
N LEU A 262 1.61 3.97 -24.49
CA LEU A 262 1.70 4.05 -25.94
C LEU A 262 2.69 3.01 -26.48
N ILE A 263 2.27 2.33 -27.55
CA ILE A 263 3.01 1.23 -28.18
C ILE A 263 3.20 1.61 -29.66
N PRO A 264 4.44 1.88 -30.12
CA PRO A 264 4.69 2.22 -31.51
C PRO A 264 4.24 1.10 -32.45
N LYS A 265 3.57 1.47 -33.54
CA LYS A 265 3.28 0.55 -34.65
C LYS A 265 4.53 0.30 -35.48
N LYS A 266 4.69 -0.92 -35.98
CA LYS A 266 5.66 -1.24 -37.02
C LYS A 266 5.05 -1.02 -38.42
N ASP A 267 5.90 -0.62 -39.36
CA ASP A 267 5.51 -0.32 -40.74
C ASP A 267 5.05 -1.55 -41.55
N ASP A 268 5.31 -2.77 -41.07
CA ASP A 268 5.11 -4.04 -41.79
C ASP A 268 3.81 -4.79 -41.44
N GLY A 269 2.91 -4.18 -40.68
CA GLY A 269 1.48 -4.53 -40.68
C GLY A 269 1.02 -5.71 -39.81
N GLU A 270 1.90 -6.40 -39.09
CA GLU A 270 1.50 -7.48 -38.17
C GLU A 270 2.24 -7.38 -36.83
N GLN A 271 1.75 -6.50 -35.95
CA GLN A 271 2.25 -6.41 -34.58
C GLN A 271 1.20 -6.95 -33.59
N LYS A 272 1.53 -8.04 -32.92
CA LYS A 272 0.80 -8.54 -31.76
C LYS A 272 1.74 -8.84 -30.62
N GLY A 273 1.23 -8.76 -29.38
CA GLY A 273 2.03 -9.10 -28.22
C GLY A 273 1.31 -8.83 -26.91
N THR A 274 1.95 -9.30 -25.84
CA THR A 274 1.57 -9.00 -24.47
C THR A 274 2.80 -8.65 -23.65
N PHE A 275 2.65 -7.73 -22.70
CA PHE A 275 3.68 -7.40 -21.73
C PHE A 275 3.03 -6.83 -20.46
N ASN A 276 3.80 -6.80 -19.38
CA ASN A 276 3.36 -6.36 -18.07
C ASN A 276 3.59 -4.87 -17.89
N VAL A 277 2.63 -4.21 -17.23
CA VAL A 277 2.70 -2.83 -16.76
C VAL A 277 2.69 -2.88 -15.24
N ILE A 278 3.80 -2.48 -14.63
CA ILE A 278 4.00 -2.52 -13.19
C ILE A 278 3.97 -1.08 -12.67
N ALA A 279 2.97 -0.76 -11.86
CA ALA A 279 2.96 0.48 -11.11
C ALA A 279 3.73 0.28 -9.80
N LYS A 280 4.79 1.07 -9.62
CA LYS A 280 5.58 1.12 -8.39
C LYS A 280 5.24 2.41 -7.67
N GLY A 281 4.50 2.32 -6.57
CA GLY A 281 3.97 3.47 -5.84
C GLY A 281 4.67 3.69 -4.51
N LYS A 282 4.83 4.96 -4.13
CA LYS A 282 5.16 5.40 -2.78
C LYS A 282 3.85 5.69 -2.06
N LEU A 283 3.43 4.78 -1.19
CA LEU A 283 2.09 4.73 -0.61
C LEU A 283 2.15 5.07 0.88
N GLU A 284 1.16 5.80 1.39
CA GLU A 284 1.01 6.05 2.82
C GLU A 284 0.96 4.71 3.57
N ASN A 285 1.83 4.58 4.57
CA ASN A 285 2.04 3.35 5.30
C ASN A 285 1.27 3.38 6.62
N LYS A 286 0.23 2.56 6.73
CA LYS A 286 -0.56 2.43 7.97
C LYS A 286 -0.17 1.21 8.78
N ALA A 287 0.98 0.59 8.49
CA ALA A 287 1.39 -0.62 9.19
C ALA A 287 1.64 -0.38 10.68
N VAL A 288 1.55 -1.44 11.46
CA VAL A 288 2.12 -1.46 12.81
C VAL A 288 3.05 -2.65 12.86
N MET A 289 4.31 -2.40 13.18
CA MET A 289 5.30 -3.47 13.29
C MET A 289 5.49 -3.88 14.75
N PHE A 290 5.85 -5.13 15.00
CA PHE A 290 6.15 -5.63 16.34
C PHE A 290 7.63 -5.98 16.48
N GLY A 291 8.33 -5.25 17.34
CA GLY A 291 9.74 -5.40 17.64
C GLY A 291 9.97 -6.28 18.86
N ILE A 292 10.67 -7.40 18.68
CA ILE A 292 11.02 -8.35 19.76
C ILE A 292 12.40 -8.00 20.32
N SER A 293 12.51 -7.91 21.65
CA SER A 293 13.79 -7.71 22.30
C SER A 293 14.66 -8.96 22.29
N HIS A 294 15.99 -8.79 22.14
CA HIS A 294 16.97 -9.87 22.30
C HIS A 294 17.08 -10.45 23.72
N SER A 295 16.27 -9.95 24.66
CA SER A 295 16.20 -10.46 26.03
C SER A 295 14.75 -10.50 26.51
N GLY A 296 14.26 -11.68 26.89
CA GLY A 296 12.93 -11.85 27.49
C GLY A 296 12.72 -11.11 28.82
N LYS A 297 13.76 -10.44 29.35
CA LYS A 297 13.68 -9.57 30.53
C LYS A 297 13.42 -8.10 30.17
N LYS A 298 13.46 -7.72 28.90
CA LYS A 298 13.24 -6.35 28.41
C LYS A 298 11.88 -6.24 27.70
N GLN A 299 11.41 -5.02 27.51
CA GLN A 299 10.18 -4.75 26.77
C GLN A 299 10.34 -5.06 25.28
N ASP A 300 9.31 -5.65 24.70
CA ASP A 300 9.05 -5.63 23.27
C ASP A 300 8.35 -4.30 22.92
N TYR A 301 8.30 -3.92 21.64
CA TYR A 301 7.76 -2.61 21.21
C TYR A 301 6.89 -2.73 19.97
N TYR A 302 5.76 -2.03 19.96
CA TYR A 302 5.09 -1.67 18.71
C TYR A 302 5.84 -0.51 18.07
N VAL A 303 6.29 -0.68 16.85
CA VAL A 303 7.06 0.33 16.11
C VAL A 303 6.13 0.92 15.06
N ALA A 304 5.84 2.22 15.19
CA ALA A 304 5.15 2.95 14.13
C ALA A 304 6.10 3.04 12.93
N PRO A 305 5.71 2.56 11.74
CA PRO A 305 6.59 2.51 10.59
C PRO A 305 6.84 3.89 10.00
N ILE A 306 7.74 3.93 9.02
CA ILE A 306 7.89 5.06 8.09
C ILE A 306 6.54 5.45 7.49
N PRO A 307 6.27 6.74 7.22
CA PRO A 307 4.98 7.25 6.77
C PRO A 307 4.61 6.80 5.36
N PHE A 308 5.60 6.32 4.59
CA PHE A 308 5.40 5.78 3.26
C PHE A 308 6.15 4.47 3.08
N TYR A 309 5.61 3.55 2.29
CA TYR A 309 6.27 2.32 1.86
C TYR A 309 6.12 2.15 0.33
N ASN A 310 6.96 1.31 -0.26
CA ASN A 310 6.85 0.98 -1.68
C ASN A 310 5.87 -0.18 -1.87
N GLY A 311 4.80 0.05 -2.63
CA GLY A 311 3.85 -0.97 -3.04
C GLY A 311 3.81 -1.10 -4.55
N ASP A 312 3.72 -2.33 -5.02
CA ASP A 312 3.69 -2.65 -6.45
C ASP A 312 2.33 -3.22 -6.82
N SER A 313 1.90 -2.92 -8.04
CA SER A 313 0.75 -3.55 -8.68
C SER A 313 1.09 -3.86 -10.13
N ILE A 314 0.46 -4.89 -10.67
CA ILE A 314 0.68 -5.36 -12.04
C ILE A 314 -0.64 -5.37 -12.81
N GLY A 315 -0.57 -4.93 -14.05
CA GLY A 315 -1.60 -5.07 -15.07
C GLY A 315 -0.98 -5.55 -16.37
N LYS A 316 -1.83 -6.01 -17.29
CA LYS A 316 -1.39 -6.57 -18.59
C LYS A 316 -1.79 -5.65 -19.73
N VAL A 317 -0.91 -5.51 -20.71
CA VAL A 317 -1.24 -4.99 -22.04
C VAL A 317 -1.35 -6.17 -22.99
N THR A 318 -2.39 -6.15 -23.82
CA THR A 318 -2.53 -7.01 -24.99
C THR A 318 -2.81 -6.14 -26.20
N TYR A 319 -2.11 -6.34 -27.32
CA TYR A 319 -2.32 -5.55 -28.53
C TYR A 319 -2.19 -6.44 -29.79
N TYR A 320 -2.93 -6.09 -30.85
CA TYR A 320 -3.00 -6.82 -32.12
C TYR A 320 -3.06 -5.85 -33.30
N ALA A 321 -2.63 -6.32 -34.47
CA ALA A 321 -2.50 -5.51 -35.68
C ALA A 321 -3.86 -5.12 -36.31
N ASP A 322 -4.90 -5.93 -36.12
CA ASP A 322 -6.16 -5.84 -36.88
C ASP A 322 -7.42 -5.67 -36.00
N GLY A 323 -7.26 -5.53 -34.69
CA GLY A 323 -8.38 -5.42 -33.76
C GLY A 323 -9.23 -6.68 -33.62
N THR A 324 -8.87 -7.81 -34.25
CA THR A 324 -9.58 -9.08 -34.07
C THR A 324 -9.21 -9.70 -32.72
N THR A 325 -10.23 -10.20 -32.02
CA THR A 325 -10.03 -11.09 -30.86
C THR A 325 -9.30 -12.34 -31.34
N PRO A 326 -8.30 -12.87 -30.60
CA PRO A 326 -7.80 -14.20 -30.93
C PRO A 326 -9.01 -15.16 -30.93
N PRO A 327 -9.11 -16.10 -31.89
CA PRO A 327 -10.04 -17.20 -31.73
C PRO A 327 -9.79 -17.81 -30.35
N PRO A 328 -10.84 -18.18 -29.59
CA PRO A 328 -10.64 -19.08 -28.46
C PRO A 328 -9.77 -20.22 -28.97
N ASP A 329 -8.71 -20.60 -28.23
CA ASP A 329 -7.98 -21.81 -28.56
C ASP A 329 -9.03 -22.92 -28.69
N GLU A 330 -9.33 -23.34 -29.93
CA GLU A 330 -10.23 -24.45 -30.15
C GLU A 330 -9.63 -25.61 -29.36
N PRO A 331 -10.36 -26.17 -28.39
CA PRO A 331 -9.92 -27.39 -27.75
C PRO A 331 -9.67 -28.37 -28.89
N LYS A 332 -8.42 -28.84 -29.04
CA LYS A 332 -8.12 -29.90 -30.01
C LYS A 332 -9.07 -31.05 -29.69
N GLU A 333 -10.09 -31.25 -30.52
CA GLU A 333 -10.98 -32.39 -30.37
C GLU A 333 -10.09 -33.64 -30.38
N PRO A 334 -10.29 -34.59 -29.44
CA PRO A 334 -9.67 -35.88 -29.55
C PRO A 334 -10.18 -36.53 -30.84
N ASP A 335 -9.27 -36.92 -31.73
CA ASP A 335 -9.60 -37.73 -32.91
C ASP A 335 -10.40 -38.97 -32.47
N ASN A 336 -11.72 -38.96 -32.69
CA ASN A 336 -12.55 -40.14 -32.54
C ASN A 336 -13.16 -40.48 -33.90
N PRO A 337 -12.72 -41.56 -34.57
CA PRO A 337 -13.36 -42.02 -35.78
C PRO A 337 -14.70 -42.64 -35.42
N ASP A 338 -15.73 -42.33 -36.23
CA ASP A 338 -17.09 -42.87 -36.22
C ASP A 338 -18.14 -42.11 -35.38
N GLN A 339 -18.79 -41.11 -35.98
CA GLN A 339 -20.24 -40.93 -35.80
C GLN A 339 -20.92 -40.28 -37.04
N PRO A 340 -22.10 -40.76 -37.50
CA PRO A 340 -22.77 -40.23 -38.69
C PRO A 340 -23.53 -38.92 -38.42
N ASP A 341 -23.66 -38.11 -39.47
CA ASP A 341 -24.38 -36.83 -39.51
C ASP A 341 -25.79 -36.89 -38.92
N THR A 342 -26.09 -35.99 -37.98
CA THR A 342 -27.47 -35.58 -37.67
C THR A 342 -27.59 -34.04 -37.68
N PRO A 343 -28.57 -33.48 -38.40
CA PRO A 343 -28.80 -32.03 -38.44
C PRO A 343 -29.65 -31.55 -37.25
N ASN A 344 -29.32 -30.34 -36.77
CA ASN A 344 -29.93 -29.53 -35.70
C ASN A 344 -29.24 -29.62 -34.33
N THR A 345 -28.21 -28.80 -34.15
CA THR A 345 -27.75 -28.36 -32.83
C THR A 345 -28.41 -27.01 -32.50
N PRO A 346 -29.08 -26.85 -31.35
CA PRO A 346 -29.60 -25.57 -30.87
C PRO A 346 -28.46 -24.56 -30.62
N ASP A 347 -28.76 -23.27 -30.78
CA ASP A 347 -27.87 -22.12 -30.60
C ASP A 347 -26.75 -22.35 -29.56
N ILE A 348 -25.51 -22.29 -30.05
CA ILE A 348 -24.30 -22.14 -29.23
C ILE A 348 -24.45 -20.81 -28.45
N PRO A 349 -24.35 -20.79 -27.11
CA PRO A 349 -24.39 -19.54 -26.36
C PRO A 349 -23.23 -18.63 -26.76
N GLU A 350 -23.49 -17.32 -26.92
CA GLU A 350 -22.47 -16.32 -27.22
C GLU A 350 -21.26 -16.38 -26.25
N PRO A 351 -20.01 -16.47 -26.74
CA PRO A 351 -18.82 -16.33 -25.90
C PRO A 351 -18.59 -14.86 -25.52
N GLY A 352 -18.38 -14.58 -24.24
CA GLY A 352 -18.00 -13.23 -23.76
C GLY A 352 -18.52 -12.81 -22.39
N LYS A 353 -18.89 -13.73 -21.49
CA LYS A 353 -19.19 -13.36 -20.10
C LYS A 353 -17.86 -13.35 -19.33
N GLY A 354 -17.36 -12.15 -19.07
CA GLY A 354 -16.16 -11.96 -18.26
C GLY A 354 -16.27 -12.56 -16.85
N LEU A 355 -15.23 -12.41 -16.04
CA LEU A 355 -15.20 -13.01 -14.70
C LEU A 355 -15.84 -12.09 -13.64
N GLN A 356 -16.71 -12.64 -12.80
CA GLN A 356 -17.19 -11.97 -11.59
C GLN A 356 -16.72 -12.70 -10.33
N ILE A 357 -16.11 -11.95 -9.41
CA ILE A 357 -15.69 -12.46 -8.09
C ILE A 357 -16.50 -11.70 -7.03
N VAL A 358 -17.11 -12.44 -6.09
CA VAL A 358 -17.87 -11.86 -4.99
C VAL A 358 -17.28 -12.31 -3.65
N LYS A 359 -16.91 -11.32 -2.85
CA LYS A 359 -16.32 -11.49 -1.53
C LYS A 359 -17.31 -11.09 -0.45
N VAL A 360 -17.73 -12.05 0.38
CA VAL A 360 -18.70 -11.82 1.45
C VAL A 360 -18.13 -12.14 2.84
N LYS A 361 -18.69 -11.51 3.87
CA LYS A 361 -18.40 -11.82 5.26
C LYS A 361 -18.90 -13.23 5.60
N ALA A 362 -18.08 -13.99 6.33
CA ALA A 362 -18.41 -15.36 6.71
C ALA A 362 -19.78 -15.43 7.43
N GLY A 363 -20.65 -16.32 6.96
CA GLY A 363 -21.99 -16.51 7.51
C GLY A 363 -23.02 -15.44 7.13
N THR A 364 -22.70 -14.51 6.22
CA THR A 364 -23.64 -13.48 5.73
C THR A 364 -23.55 -13.32 4.20
N THR A 365 -24.42 -12.49 3.63
CA THR A 365 -24.34 -12.04 2.22
C THR A 365 -23.76 -10.63 2.10
N GLN A 366 -23.20 -10.08 3.18
CA GLN A 366 -22.63 -8.74 3.20
C GLN A 366 -21.31 -8.73 2.45
N GLY A 367 -21.21 -7.94 1.39
CA GLY A 367 -19.99 -7.70 0.65
C GLY A 367 -18.86 -7.12 1.48
N LEU A 368 -17.62 -7.47 1.14
CA LEU A 368 -16.41 -6.95 1.78
C LEU A 368 -15.52 -6.25 0.75
N SER A 369 -15.39 -4.94 0.91
CA SER A 369 -14.54 -4.08 0.08
C SER A 369 -13.05 -4.22 0.42
N GLY A 370 -12.21 -3.88 -0.57
CA GLY A 370 -10.76 -3.74 -0.40
C GLY A 370 -9.96 -5.03 -0.34
N ALA A 371 -10.53 -6.20 -0.63
CA ALA A 371 -9.77 -7.43 -0.83
C ALA A 371 -9.11 -7.42 -2.21
N VAL A 372 -7.83 -7.80 -2.29
CA VAL A 372 -7.09 -7.83 -3.55
C VAL A 372 -6.87 -9.26 -4.01
N PHE A 373 -7.20 -9.51 -5.28
CA PHE A 373 -7.09 -10.79 -5.94
C PHE A 373 -6.20 -10.66 -7.17
N ARG A 374 -5.19 -11.53 -7.25
CA ARG A 374 -4.39 -11.72 -8.45
C ARG A 374 -5.09 -12.71 -9.36
N LEU A 375 -5.31 -12.30 -10.61
CA LEU A 375 -5.79 -13.18 -11.67
C LEU A 375 -4.63 -13.61 -12.56
N THR A 376 -4.49 -14.92 -12.76
CA THR A 376 -3.46 -15.53 -13.61
C THR A 376 -4.12 -16.43 -14.64
N ASP A 377 -3.62 -16.42 -15.88
CA ASP A 377 -4.06 -17.34 -16.93
C ASP A 377 -3.50 -18.76 -16.72
N ALA A 378 -3.96 -19.72 -17.53
CA ALA A 378 -3.57 -21.12 -17.42
C ALA A 378 -2.06 -21.36 -17.59
N ASP A 379 -1.38 -20.47 -18.31
CA ASP A 379 0.05 -20.55 -18.62
C ASP A 379 0.94 -19.89 -17.55
N GLY A 380 0.33 -19.35 -16.49
CA GLY A 380 1.04 -18.66 -15.41
C GLY A 380 1.27 -17.16 -15.67
N GLY A 381 0.72 -16.61 -16.75
CA GLY A 381 0.75 -15.19 -17.06
C GLY A 381 -0.18 -14.38 -16.16
N ILE A 382 0.35 -13.38 -15.47
CA ILE A 382 -0.46 -12.51 -14.61
C ILE A 382 -1.28 -11.55 -15.48
N ILE A 383 -2.59 -11.50 -15.25
CA ILE A 383 -3.54 -10.62 -15.95
C ILE A 383 -3.64 -9.29 -15.21
N GLY A 384 -3.72 -9.36 -13.88
CA GLY A 384 -3.60 -8.19 -13.02
C GLY A 384 -4.05 -8.44 -11.58
N ASP A 385 -3.84 -7.42 -10.76
CA ASP A 385 -4.31 -7.37 -9.38
C ASP A 385 -5.60 -6.55 -9.29
N TYR A 386 -6.71 -7.18 -8.90
CA TYR A 386 -8.05 -6.58 -8.89
C TYR A 386 -8.58 -6.44 -7.47
N VAL A 387 -9.39 -5.40 -7.23
CA VAL A 387 -9.85 -5.04 -5.89
C VAL A 387 -11.37 -5.03 -5.81
N THR A 388 -11.92 -5.68 -4.77
CA THR A 388 -13.37 -5.69 -4.50
C THR A 388 -13.87 -4.30 -4.15
N ASN A 389 -14.98 -3.88 -4.78
CA ASN A 389 -15.66 -2.61 -4.52
C ASN A 389 -16.45 -2.59 -3.18
N GLU A 390 -17.22 -1.53 -2.93
CA GLU A 390 -18.06 -1.38 -1.72
C GLU A 390 -19.08 -2.52 -1.51
N GLN A 391 -19.51 -3.17 -2.59
CA GLN A 391 -20.42 -4.32 -2.57
C GLN A 391 -19.67 -5.66 -2.47
N GLY A 392 -18.34 -5.64 -2.38
CA GLY A 392 -17.50 -6.83 -2.31
C GLY A 392 -17.29 -7.51 -3.68
N GLU A 393 -17.49 -6.79 -4.78
CA GLU A 393 -17.50 -7.36 -6.13
C GLU A 393 -16.29 -6.91 -6.95
N ILE A 394 -15.80 -7.81 -7.81
CA ILE A 394 -14.87 -7.54 -8.91
C ILE A 394 -15.56 -8.00 -10.19
N SER A 395 -15.50 -7.18 -11.24
CA SER A 395 -15.98 -7.52 -12.58
C SER A 395 -14.87 -7.30 -13.59
N ILE A 396 -14.56 -8.33 -14.38
CA ILE A 396 -13.51 -8.33 -15.39
C ILE A 396 -14.17 -8.70 -16.72
N PRO A 397 -14.71 -7.73 -17.48
CA PRO A 397 -15.42 -8.00 -18.71
C PRO A 397 -14.48 -8.49 -19.82
N ASP A 398 -15.07 -9.10 -20.85
CA ASP A 398 -14.40 -9.46 -22.11
C ASP A 398 -13.15 -10.36 -21.95
N LEU A 399 -13.11 -11.12 -20.85
CA LEU A 399 -12.07 -12.10 -20.61
C LEU A 399 -12.20 -13.23 -21.64
N VAL A 400 -11.08 -13.62 -22.25
CA VAL A 400 -11.05 -14.75 -23.20
C VAL A 400 -11.54 -16.01 -22.50
N VAL A 401 -12.24 -16.89 -23.22
CA VAL A 401 -12.65 -18.17 -22.65
C VAL A 401 -11.41 -19.02 -22.34
N GLY A 402 -11.25 -19.42 -21.09
CA GLY A 402 -10.07 -20.17 -20.65
C GLY A 402 -10.11 -20.53 -19.17
N ALA A 403 -9.08 -21.26 -18.72
CA ALA A 403 -8.86 -21.53 -17.31
C ALA A 403 -8.08 -20.39 -16.65
N TYR A 404 -8.52 -19.99 -15.47
CA TYR A 404 -7.91 -18.91 -14.70
C TYR A 404 -7.71 -19.32 -13.25
N TYR A 405 -6.64 -18.82 -12.65
CA TYR A 405 -6.35 -18.96 -11.23
C TYR A 405 -6.57 -17.62 -10.53
N VAL A 406 -7.31 -17.66 -9.43
CA VAL A 406 -7.61 -16.50 -8.59
C VAL A 406 -6.92 -16.71 -7.25
N GLU A 407 -5.90 -15.89 -6.97
CA GLU A 407 -5.17 -15.92 -5.71
C GLU A 407 -5.51 -14.68 -4.86
N LYS A 408 -5.86 -14.89 -3.59
CA LYS A 408 -6.07 -13.79 -2.65
C LYS A 408 -4.70 -13.33 -2.14
N ILE A 409 -4.24 -12.17 -2.57
CA ILE A 409 -2.94 -11.62 -2.16
C ILE A 409 -3.05 -10.69 -0.95
N ILE A 410 -4.21 -10.04 -0.75
CA ILE A 410 -4.49 -9.17 0.40
C ILE A 410 -5.86 -9.49 0.99
N SER A 411 -5.90 -9.66 2.33
CA SER A 411 -7.08 -10.06 3.08
C SER A 411 -7.47 -9.05 4.14
N ASN A 412 -8.76 -8.75 4.22
CA ASN A 412 -9.32 -7.89 5.26
C ASN A 412 -9.93 -8.65 6.44
N ASN A 413 -10.15 -9.98 6.40
CA ASN A 413 -10.67 -10.79 7.53
C ASN A 413 -10.74 -12.33 7.26
N ILE A 414 -11.26 -13.11 8.22
CA ILE A 414 -11.65 -14.53 8.07
C ILE A 414 -12.91 -14.65 7.18
N ASP A 415 -12.85 -15.44 6.10
CA ASP A 415 -13.59 -15.10 4.89
C ASP A 415 -13.97 -16.29 3.97
N PHE A 416 -15.07 -16.15 3.20
CA PHE A 416 -15.47 -17.03 2.08
C PHE A 416 -15.37 -16.29 0.72
N ILE A 417 -15.09 -17.01 -0.37
CA ILE A 417 -14.98 -16.50 -1.76
C ILE A 417 -15.98 -17.26 -2.63
N ALA A 418 -16.85 -16.54 -3.35
CA ALA A 418 -17.68 -17.09 -4.41
C ALA A 418 -17.17 -16.61 -5.77
N ILE A 419 -17.01 -17.54 -6.71
CA ILE A 419 -16.56 -17.27 -8.08
C ILE A 419 -17.66 -17.74 -9.03
N SER A 420 -18.08 -16.87 -9.95
CA SER A 420 -19.00 -17.22 -11.04
C SER A 420 -18.36 -16.87 -12.38
N MET A 421 -18.41 -17.82 -13.30
CA MET A 421 -17.99 -17.68 -14.71
C MET A 421 -19.21 -17.66 -15.63
#